data_AF-A0A7J2HQR0-F1
#
_entry.id   AF-A0A7J2HQR0-F1
#
_cell.length_a   1.000
_cell.length_b   1.000
_cell.length_c   1.000
_cell.angle_alpha   90.00
_cell.angle_beta   90.00
_cell.angle_gamma   90.00
#
_symmetry.space_group_name_H-M   'P 1'
#
loop_
_entity.id
_entity.type
_entity.pdbx_description
1 polymer ?
#
loop_
_entity_poly.entity_id
_entity_poly.type
_entity_poly.pdbx_seq_one_letter_code
_entity_poly.pdbx_strand_id
1 'polypeptide(L)'
;MAGWGRSFWLAIKVIVFSILWSIIGGIIFYVGLLLGGSSLITYLITMDFTSLSELNLASIIVGVILIAIGLFIISLGSLASVIKVTSDEGVNECYKMMYYRGTPGMPPPGGSGFQLGFEVSQDNEPDYDI
;
A
#
# COMPACT_ATOMS: atom_id res chain seq x y z
N MET A 1 -1.54 7.51 23.72
CA MET A 1 -0.16 7.22 23.24
C MET A 1 -0.29 6.20 22.13
N ALA A 2 0.19 6.50 20.92
CA ALA A 2 0.22 5.52 19.84
C ALA A 2 0.90 4.25 20.37
N GLY A 3 0.15 3.15 20.42
CA GLY A 3 0.67 1.91 20.97
C GLY A 3 1.78 1.43 20.05
N TRP A 4 3.03 1.51 20.51
CA TRP A 4 4.22 1.14 19.74
C TRP A 4 4.07 -0.22 19.04
N GLY A 5 3.41 -1.19 19.68
CA GLY A 5 3.13 -2.50 19.07
C GLY A 5 2.24 -2.44 17.82
N ARG A 6 1.29 -1.51 17.73
CA ARG A 6 0.42 -1.33 16.55
C ARG A 6 1.19 -0.68 15.39
N SER A 7 2.06 0.29 15.69
CA SER A 7 2.95 0.92 14.70
C SER A 7 3.93 -0.09 14.10
N PHE A 8 4.48 -1.01 14.90
CA PHE A 8 5.30 -2.12 14.41
C PHE A 8 4.53 -3.07 13.47
N TRP A 9 3.27 -3.35 13.78
CA TRP A 9 2.44 -4.22 12.93
C TRP A 9 2.12 -3.60 11.57
N LEU A 10 1.90 -2.28 11.54
CA LEU A 10 1.73 -1.53 10.31
C LEU A 10 3.02 -1.50 9.48
N ALA A 11 4.18 -1.30 10.12
CA ALA A 11 5.46 -1.37 9.43
C ALA A 11 5.72 -2.74 8.80
N ILE A 12 5.39 -3.84 9.49
CA ILE A 12 5.49 -5.20 8.94
C ILE A 12 4.61 -5.35 7.70
N LYS A 13 3.38 -4.82 7.69
CA LYS A 13 2.53 -4.86 6.49
C LYS A 13 3.17 -4.12 5.32
N VAL A 14 3.74 -2.92 5.54
CA VAL A 14 4.44 -2.18 4.48
C VAL A 14 5.61 -2.99 3.94
N ILE A 15 6.39 -3.63 4.80
CA ILE A 15 7.53 -4.47 4.40
C ILE A 15 7.07 -5.64 3.53
N VAL A 16 6.01 -6.35 3.94
CA VAL A 16 5.46 -7.48 3.16
C VAL A 16 5.01 -7.03 1.77
N PHE A 17 4.29 -5.91 1.66
CA PHE A 17 3.88 -5.39 0.36
C PHE A 17 5.08 -4.88 -0.46
N SER A 18 6.09 -4.28 0.17
CA SER A 18 7.32 -3.88 -0.53
C SER A 18 8.07 -5.08 -1.08
N ILE A 19 8.09 -6.21 -0.37
CA ILE A 19 8.67 -7.47 -0.86
C ILE A 19 7.90 -7.97 -2.08
N LEU A 20 6.55 -7.94 -2.06
CA LEU A 20 5.73 -8.34 -3.20
C LEU A 20 6.03 -7.50 -4.45
N TRP A 21 6.11 -6.17 -4.30
CA TRP A 21 6.49 -5.28 -5.42
C TRP A 21 7.93 -5.51 -5.88
N SER A 22 8.85 -5.84 -4.96
CA SER A 22 10.22 -6.22 -5.29
C SER A 22 10.30 -7.51 -6.10
N ILE A 23 9.42 -8.49 -5.84
CA ILE A 23 9.36 -9.73 -6.62
C ILE A 23 8.85 -9.42 -8.04
N ILE A 24 7.74 -8.69 -8.15
CA ILE A 24 7.13 -8.36 -9.44
C ILE A 24 8.08 -7.51 -10.29
N GLY A 25 8.60 -6.41 -9.74
CA GLY A 25 9.55 -5.57 -10.44
C GLY A 25 10.90 -6.25 -10.66
N GLY A 26 11.31 -7.13 -9.75
CA GLY A 26 12.52 -7.93 -9.87
C GLY A 26 12.48 -8.91 -11.05
N ILE A 27 11.34 -9.55 -11.31
CA ILE A 27 11.16 -10.41 -12.49
C ILE A 27 11.31 -9.60 -13.77
N ILE A 28 10.66 -8.43 -13.85
CA ILE A 28 10.71 -7.55 -15.03
C ILE A 28 12.14 -7.04 -15.24
N PHE A 29 12.80 -6.63 -14.16
CA PHE A 29 14.20 -6.20 -14.17
C PHE A 29 15.12 -7.32 -14.69
N TYR A 30 14.96 -8.54 -14.17
CA TYR A 30 15.76 -9.69 -14.58
C TYR A 30 15.58 -10.03 -16.06
N VAL A 31 14.35 -9.97 -16.58
CA VAL A 31 14.06 -10.17 -18.01
C VAL A 31 14.73 -9.07 -18.85
N GLY A 32 14.66 -7.80 -18.43
CA GLY A 32 15.35 -6.71 -19.11
C GLY A 32 16.87 -6.89 -19.14
N LEU A 33 17.44 -7.39 -18.04
CA LEU A 33 18.86 -7.67 -17.91
C LEU A 33 19.30 -8.84 -18.79
N LEU A 34 18.49 -9.90 -18.92
CA LEU A 34 18.79 -11.00 -19.84
C LEU A 34 18.75 -10.55 -21.32
N LEU A 35 17.77 -9.72 -21.69
CA LEU A 35 17.57 -9.27 -23.07
C LEU A 35 18.59 -8.23 -23.54
N GLY A 36 18.93 -7.26 -22.69
CA GLY A 36 19.82 -6.16 -23.07
C GLY A 36 21.17 -6.14 -22.36
N GLY A 37 21.28 -6.79 -21.21
CA GLY A 37 22.46 -6.73 -20.33
C GLY A 37 23.44 -7.89 -20.50
N SER A 38 23.00 -9.06 -20.96
CA SER A 38 23.84 -10.27 -21.03
C SER A 38 25.12 -10.10 -21.86
N SER A 39 25.00 -9.53 -23.07
CA SER A 39 26.14 -9.26 -23.95
C SER A 39 27.08 -8.18 -23.39
N LEU A 40 26.51 -7.12 -22.80
CA LEU A 40 27.27 -6.01 -22.20
C LEU A 40 28.03 -6.43 -20.94
N ILE A 41 27.39 -7.23 -20.08
CA ILE A 41 28.00 -7.77 -18.85
C ILE A 41 29.13 -8.73 -19.21
N THR A 42 28.93 -9.58 -20.23
CA THR A 42 29.98 -10.49 -20.70
C THR A 42 31.17 -9.69 -21.22
N TYR A 43 30.95 -8.68 -22.08
CA TYR A 43 31.99 -7.77 -22.54
C TYR A 43 32.77 -7.12 -21.38
N LEU A 44 32.07 -6.59 -20.38
CA LEU A 44 32.68 -5.93 -19.21
C LEU A 44 33.56 -6.88 -18.38
N ILE A 45 33.20 -8.16 -18.30
CA ILE A 45 33.92 -9.16 -17.50
C ILE A 45 35.10 -9.75 -18.28
N THR A 46 34.92 -10.08 -19.55
CA THR A 46 35.93 -10.81 -20.34
C THR A 46 36.81 -9.91 -21.21
N MET A 47 36.48 -8.62 -21.34
CA MET A 47 37.15 -7.68 -22.26
C MET A 47 37.20 -8.20 -23.72
N ASP A 48 36.23 -9.04 -24.09
CA ASP A 48 36.17 -9.67 -25.38
C ASP A 48 35.40 -8.82 -26.39
N PHE A 49 36.13 -8.20 -27.32
CA PHE A 49 35.56 -7.31 -28.33
C PHE A 49 34.75 -8.06 -29.41
N THR A 50 34.85 -9.39 -29.52
CA THR A 50 34.00 -10.15 -30.46
C THR A 50 32.53 -10.13 -30.03
N SER A 51 32.27 -10.11 -28.72
CA SER A 51 30.92 -9.98 -28.15
C SER A 51 30.22 -8.65 -28.48
N LEU A 52 30.97 -7.62 -28.91
CA LEU A 52 30.41 -6.35 -29.37
C LEU A 52 29.82 -6.44 -30.78
N SER A 53 30.31 -7.36 -31.61
CA SER A 53 29.80 -7.54 -32.98
C SER A 53 28.41 -8.18 -33.02
N GLU A 54 28.05 -8.90 -31.96
CA GLU A 54 26.73 -9.51 -31.75
C GLU A 54 25.76 -8.58 -30.99
N LEU A 55 26.17 -7.35 -30.65
CA LEU A 55 25.31 -6.40 -29.97
C LEU A 55 24.17 -5.95 -30.88
N ASN A 56 22.99 -6.51 -30.63
CA ASN A 56 21.76 -6.01 -31.20
C ASN A 56 21.32 -4.75 -30.43
N LEU A 57 21.53 -3.57 -31.03
CA LEU A 57 21.09 -2.29 -30.46
C LEU A 57 19.62 -2.29 -30.05
N ALA A 58 18.75 -2.99 -30.79
CA ALA A 58 17.33 -3.08 -30.45
C ALA A 58 17.09 -3.84 -29.14
N SER A 59 17.83 -4.92 -28.87
CA SER A 59 17.66 -5.69 -27.63
C SER A 59 18.17 -4.92 -26.41
N ILE A 60 19.23 -4.12 -26.57
CA ILE A 60 19.75 -3.24 -25.53
C ILE A 60 18.71 -2.17 -25.17
N ILE A 61 18.15 -1.49 -26.17
CA ILE A 61 17.14 -0.44 -25.95
C ILE A 61 15.92 -1.02 -25.22
N VAL A 62 15.42 -2.16 -25.68
CA VAL A 62 14.29 -2.86 -25.05
C VAL A 62 14.64 -3.29 -23.62
N GLY A 63 15.84 -3.82 -23.40
CA GLY A 63 16.31 -4.23 -22.07
C GLY A 63 16.41 -3.06 -21.08
N VAL A 64 16.94 -1.91 -21.52
CA VAL A 64 17.04 -0.69 -20.69
C VAL A 64 15.66 -0.16 -20.32
N ILE A 65 14.71 -0.17 -21.25
CA ILE A 65 13.32 0.25 -20.99
C ILE A 65 12.67 -0.70 -19.96
N LEU A 66 12.84 -2.01 -20.11
CA LEU A 66 12.32 -2.99 -19.17
C LEU A 66 12.92 -2.83 -17.77
N ILE A 67 14.23 -2.58 -17.68
CA ILE A 67 14.91 -2.29 -16.42
C ILE A 67 14.33 -1.04 -15.77
N ALA A 68 14.15 0.04 -16.53
CA ALA A 68 13.57 1.29 -16.04
C ALA A 68 12.15 1.08 -15.52
N ILE A 69 11.30 0.34 -16.24
CA ILE A 69 9.93 0.00 -15.82
C ILE A 69 9.95 -0.86 -14.54
N GLY A 70 10.83 -1.85 -14.46
CA GLY A 70 10.98 -2.70 -13.28
C GLY A 70 11.31 -1.87 -12.03
N LEU A 71 12.27 -0.94 -12.15
CA LEU A 71 12.61 -0.01 -11.07
C LEU A 71 11.45 0.92 -10.71
N PHE A 72 10.73 1.41 -11.73
CA PHE A 72 9.55 2.25 -11.52
C PHE A 72 8.47 1.53 -10.71
N ILE A 73 8.18 0.28 -11.06
CA ILE A 73 7.20 -0.56 -10.35
C ILE A 73 7.62 -0.79 -8.89
N ILE A 74 8.90 -1.06 -8.63
CA ILE A 74 9.39 -1.24 -7.26
C ILE A 74 9.19 0.05 -6.45
N SER A 75 9.60 1.20 -7.00
CA SER A 75 9.50 2.49 -6.32
C SER A 75 8.05 2.92 -6.06
N LEU A 76 7.19 2.87 -7.09
CA LEU A 76 5.78 3.27 -6.99
C LEU A 76 4.98 2.29 -6.15
N GLY A 77 5.25 0.99 -6.29
CA GLY A 77 4.59 -0.04 -5.49
C GLY A 77 4.91 0.07 -4.01
N SER A 78 6.17 0.36 -3.67
CA SER A 78 6.59 0.60 -2.29
C SER A 78 5.95 1.89 -1.74
N LEU A 79 5.91 2.98 -2.53
CA LEU A 79 5.24 4.22 -2.15
C LEU A 79 3.73 4.05 -1.94
N ALA A 80 3.05 3.33 -2.83
CA ALA A 80 1.62 3.03 -2.72
C ALA A 80 1.30 2.23 -1.44
N SER A 81 2.20 1.33 -1.05
CA SER A 81 2.06 0.54 0.18
C SER A 81 2.16 1.41 1.43
N VAL A 82 3.07 2.39 1.43
CA VAL A 82 3.18 3.39 2.52
C VAL A 82 1.91 4.23 2.60
N ILE A 83 1.46 4.80 1.47
CA ILE A 83 0.27 5.66 1.43
C ILE A 83 -0.95 4.91 1.97
N LYS A 84 -1.18 3.68 1.51
CA LYS A 84 -2.33 2.87 1.94
C LYS A 84 -2.31 2.60 3.45
N VAL A 85 -1.16 2.27 4.01
CA VAL A 85 -1.03 2.01 5.45
C VAL A 85 -1.25 3.29 6.26
N THR A 86 -0.77 4.43 5.77
CA THR A 86 -1.01 5.73 6.44
C THR A 86 -2.47 6.17 6.35
N SER A 87 -3.15 5.94 5.22
CA SER A 87 -4.56 6.29 5.06
C SER A 87 -5.46 5.45 5.95
N ASP A 88 -5.20 4.14 6.04
CA ASP A 88 -6.00 3.23 6.88
C ASP A 88 -5.90 3.61 8.37
N GLU A 89 -4.70 4.00 8.83
CA GLU A 89 -4.53 4.42 10.22
C GLU A 89 -5.11 5.81 10.47
N GLY A 90 -4.94 6.76 9.54
CA GLY A 90 -5.54 8.09 9.64
C GLY A 90 -7.07 8.06 9.68
N VAL A 91 -7.70 7.22 8.85
CA VAL A 91 -9.15 6.99 8.90
C VAL A 91 -9.55 6.41 10.26
N ASN A 92 -8.83 5.39 10.74
CA ASN A 92 -9.14 4.75 12.02
C ASN A 92 -8.97 5.71 13.22
N GLU A 93 -7.99 6.62 13.20
CA GLU A 93 -7.87 7.65 14.24
C GLU A 93 -8.98 8.69 14.16
N CYS A 94 -9.35 9.17 12.96
CA CYS A 94 -10.49 10.07 12.77
C CYS A 94 -11.80 9.45 13.28
N TYR A 95 -12.08 8.18 12.96
CA TYR A 95 -13.26 7.48 13.45
C TYR A 95 -13.25 7.32 14.97
N LYS A 96 -12.11 6.99 15.57
CA LYS A 96 -11.99 6.92 17.04
C LYS A 96 -12.20 8.29 17.68
N MET A 97 -11.64 9.36 17.11
CA MET A 97 -11.86 10.72 17.63
C MET A 97 -13.33 11.13 17.52
N MET A 98 -14.03 10.80 16.42
CA MET A 98 -15.47 11.05 16.29
C MET A 98 -16.29 10.25 17.32
N TYR A 99 -15.90 9.01 17.60
CA TYR A 99 -16.59 8.18 18.60
C TYR A 99 -16.39 8.73 20.03
N TYR A 100 -15.17 9.18 20.37
CA TYR A 100 -14.87 9.73 21.70
C TYR A 100 -15.33 11.18 21.88
N ARG A 101 -15.47 11.97 20.81
CA ARG A 101 -15.91 13.37 20.86
C ARG A 101 -17.44 13.52 20.93
N GLY A 102 -18.18 12.42 21.11
CA GLY A 102 -19.63 12.48 21.31
C GLY A 102 -20.39 13.03 20.10
N THR A 103 -19.90 12.80 18.88
CA THR A 103 -20.73 13.04 17.69
C THR A 103 -21.88 12.01 17.69
N PRO A 104 -23.16 12.43 17.82
CA PRO A 104 -24.27 11.52 17.82
C PRO A 104 -24.44 10.96 16.40
N GLY A 105 -24.37 9.63 16.25
CA GLY A 105 -24.83 8.97 15.02
C GLY A 105 -23.95 7.89 14.40
N MET A 106 -22.81 7.51 14.98
CA MET A 106 -22.06 6.35 14.46
C MET A 106 -22.48 5.07 15.20
N PRO A 107 -23.13 4.10 14.52
CA PRO A 107 -23.50 2.84 15.15
C PRO A 107 -22.25 2.04 15.53
N PRO A 108 -22.27 1.34 16.70
CA PRO A 108 -21.14 0.59 17.22
C PRO A 108 -20.70 -0.53 16.26
N PRO A 109 -19.39 -0.80 16.14
CA PRO A 109 -18.91 -1.92 15.33
C PRO A 109 -19.25 -3.23 16.07
N GLY A 110 -20.33 -3.88 15.62
CA GLY A 110 -20.78 -5.18 16.14
C GLY A 110 -22.26 -5.25 16.57
N GLY A 111 -23.02 -4.15 16.50
CA GLY A 111 -24.45 -4.16 16.82
C GLY A 111 -25.31 -4.41 15.57
N SER A 112 -25.77 -5.65 15.37
CA SER A 112 -26.95 -5.90 14.55
C SER A 112 -28.15 -5.20 15.21
N GLY A 113 -28.50 -4.00 14.74
CA GLY A 113 -29.59 -3.26 15.38
C GLY A 113 -29.86 -1.94 14.70
N PHE A 114 -30.64 -1.99 13.63
CA PHE A 114 -31.43 -0.88 13.13
C PHE A 114 -32.37 -0.40 14.26
N GLN A 115 -31.94 0.54 15.10
CA GLN A 115 -32.83 1.29 15.96
C GLN A 115 -33.27 2.54 15.19
N LEU A 116 -34.43 2.42 14.55
CA LEU A 116 -35.21 3.56 14.11
C LEU A 116 -35.45 4.47 15.31
N GLY A 117 -35.11 5.75 15.14
CA GLY A 117 -35.60 6.81 16.00
C GLY A 117 -37.13 6.78 16.01
N PHE A 118 -37.68 6.35 17.13
CA PHE A 118 -38.99 6.77 17.60
C PHE A 118 -38.80 7.04 19.09
N GLU A 119 -38.51 8.30 19.41
CA GLU A 119 -38.75 8.85 20.74
C GLU A 119 -40.25 8.66 21.05
N VAL A 120 -40.60 7.63 21.80
CA VAL A 120 -41.87 7.59 22.51
C VAL A 120 -41.63 8.35 23.79
N SER A 121 -42.06 9.61 23.79
CA SER A 121 -42.16 10.50 24.94
C SER A 121 -43.11 9.89 25.98
N GLN A 122 -42.58 9.02 26.84
CA GLN A 122 -42.99 8.97 28.24
C GLN A 122 -42.12 10.06 28.88
N ASP A 123 -42.57 11.03 29.68
CA ASP A 123 -43.48 10.99 30.80
C ASP A 123 -43.82 12.46 31.14
N ASN A 124 -45.10 12.86 31.16
CA ASN A 124 -45.55 13.99 31.98
C ASN A 124 -47.08 13.97 32.11
N GLU A 125 -47.56 13.17 33.05
CA GLU A 125 -48.95 13.20 33.52
C GLU A 125 -49.03 14.32 34.58
N PRO A 126 -49.81 15.39 34.38
CA PRO A 126 -49.94 16.41 35.39
C PRO A 126 -50.84 15.89 36.51
N ASP A 127 -50.22 15.68 37.67
CA ASP A 127 -50.86 15.44 38.95
C ASP A 127 -51.65 16.71 39.36
N TYR A 128 -52.99 16.64 39.35
CA TYR A 128 -53.84 17.71 39.87
C TYR A 128 -54.46 17.26 41.19
N ASP A 129 -53.75 17.52 42.27
CA ASP A 129 -54.30 17.55 43.63
C ASP A 129 -54.88 18.96 43.90
N ILE A 130 -56.22 19.06 43.86
CA ILE A 130 -57.05 20.00 44.64
C ILE A 130 -58.40 19.36 44.96
#